data_AF-A0A1D3RL13-F1
#
_entry.id   AF-A0A1D3RL13-F1
#
_cell.length_a   1.000
_cell.length_b   1.000
_cell.length_c   1.000
_cell.angle_alpha   90.00
_cell.angle_beta   90.00
_cell.angle_gamma   90.00
#
_symmetry.space_group_name_H-M   'P 1'
#
loop_
_entity.id
_entity.type
_entity.pdbx_description
1 polymer ?
#
loop_
_entity_poly.entity_id
_entity_poly.type
_entity_poly.pdbx_seq_one_letter_code
_entity_poly.pdbx_strand_id
1 'polypeptide(L)'
;MNLWERTKSVAKMYTGTFIVVMVLNQLVFFGFCLNPICLIAAMPHVLLITVFIGSWLNKESGWGDEKQAGNVGKIYKEGKGLVDKSLEQAAIDLKKANELASQKTVKEEYYDADYEVIEAKVLEAPAVKKPESEIDYDVCQTCGAKTVLRTARVEKYAGREFYGCSRYPECKGITNIEPKKESDYSDFLM
;
A
#
# COMPACT_ATOMS: atom_id res chain seq x y z
N MET A 1 -4.97 16.13 6.51
CA MET A 1 -4.12 16.69 7.58
C MET A 1 -2.79 17.10 6.96
N ASN A 2 -2.42 18.38 7.10
CA ASN A 2 -1.26 18.96 6.42
C ASN A 2 0.04 18.52 7.10
N LEU A 3 1.02 18.07 6.31
CA LEU A 3 2.36 17.65 6.77
C LEU A 3 3.02 18.71 7.69
N TRP A 4 2.76 19.99 7.40
CA TRP A 4 3.23 21.14 8.15
C TRP A 4 2.79 21.19 9.62
N GLU A 5 1.59 20.68 9.95
CA GLU A 5 1.12 20.65 11.34
C GLU A 5 1.85 19.58 12.16
N ARG A 6 2.18 18.44 11.53
CA ARG A 6 2.98 17.39 12.16
C ARG A 6 4.42 17.84 12.37
N THR A 7 5.01 18.60 11.45
CA THR A 7 6.35 19.17 11.65
C THR A 7 6.40 20.13 12.83
N LYS A 8 5.35 20.95 13.03
CA LYS A 8 5.28 21.89 14.17
C LYS A 8 5.13 21.18 15.51
N SER A 9 4.33 20.11 15.59
CA SER A 9 4.14 19.37 16.85
C SER A 9 5.42 18.65 17.26
N VAL A 10 6.08 18.01 16.29
CA VAL A 10 7.40 17.40 16.46
C VAL A 10 8.39 18.47 16.93
N ALA A 11 8.59 19.55 16.17
CA ALA A 11 9.55 20.60 16.55
C ALA A 11 9.35 21.12 17.99
N LYS A 12 8.10 21.36 18.42
CA LYS A 12 7.79 21.82 19.79
C LYS A 12 8.20 20.82 20.87
N MET A 13 7.95 19.54 20.66
CA MET A 13 8.31 18.50 21.63
C MET A 13 9.83 18.37 21.76
N TYR A 14 10.56 18.37 20.64
CA TYR A 14 12.02 18.29 20.64
C TYR A 14 12.68 19.54 21.23
N THR A 15 12.15 20.74 20.95
CA THR A 15 12.65 21.97 21.59
C THR A 15 12.39 21.98 23.09
N GLY A 16 11.25 21.46 23.54
CA GLY A 16 10.90 21.39 24.96
C GLY A 16 11.80 20.44 25.74
N THR A 17 12.00 19.22 25.23
CA THR A 17 12.88 18.24 25.86
C THR A 17 14.34 18.71 25.86
N PHE A 18 14.82 19.34 24.79
CA PHE A 18 16.17 19.91 24.74
C PHE A 18 16.40 20.98 25.82
N ILE A 19 15.46 21.92 25.99
CA ILE A 19 15.55 22.96 27.02
C ILE A 19 15.55 22.36 28.42
N VAL A 20 14.67 21.39 28.68
CA VAL A 20 14.58 20.72 29.98
C VAL A 20 15.87 19.94 30.29
N VAL A 21 16.41 19.21 29.32
CA VAL A 21 17.67 18.46 29.51
C VAL A 21 18.86 19.40 29.69
N MET A 22 18.94 20.51 28.95
CA MET A 22 19.95 21.55 29.17
C MET A 22 19.88 22.12 30.58
N VAL A 23 18.68 22.50 31.06
CA VAL A 23 18.48 23.07 32.39
C VAL A 23 18.77 22.06 33.51
N LEU A 24 18.30 20.82 33.36
CA LEU A 24 18.58 19.74 34.33
C LEU A 24 20.07 19.39 34.39
N ASN A 25 20.76 19.36 33.24
CA ASN A 25 22.20 19.16 33.20
C ASN A 25 22.96 20.30 33.90
N GLN A 26 22.54 21.54 33.69
CA GLN A 26 23.10 22.71 34.37
C GLN A 26 22.85 22.72 35.89
N LEU A 27 21.71 22.18 36.35
CA LEU A 27 21.34 22.13 37.77
C LEU A 27 21.98 20.94 38.52
N VAL A 28 22.02 19.75 37.91
CA VAL A 28 22.42 18.51 38.59
C VAL A 28 23.94 18.32 38.65
N PHE A 29 24.69 18.75 37.63
CA PHE A 29 26.13 18.47 37.54
C PHE A 29 27.04 19.63 37.93
N PHE A 30 26.54 20.87 37.95
CA PHE A 30 27.41 22.04 38.06
C PHE A 30 27.07 23.01 39.19
N GLY A 31 26.07 22.71 40.04
CA GLY A 31 25.77 23.52 41.22
C GLY A 31 25.70 25.02 40.91
N PHE A 32 25.04 25.40 39.81
CA PHE A 32 24.90 26.80 39.37
C PHE A 32 26.16 27.48 38.77
N CYS A 33 27.14 26.77 38.21
CA CYS A 33 28.23 27.40 37.45
C CYS A 33 27.80 27.82 36.03
N LEU A 34 27.35 29.07 35.86
CA LEU A 34 26.90 29.68 34.59
C LEU A 34 28.04 30.23 33.69
N ASN A 35 29.22 29.61 33.69
CA ASN A 35 30.33 30.07 32.83
C ASN A 35 30.23 29.40 31.43
N PRO A 36 30.30 30.16 30.30
CA PRO A 36 30.06 29.61 28.96
C PRO A 36 31.04 28.50 28.54
N ILE A 37 32.22 28.44 29.17
CA ILE A 37 33.22 27.40 28.95
C ILE A 37 32.71 26.01 29.41
N CYS A 38 31.91 25.95 30.48
CA CYS A 38 31.36 24.70 31.01
C CYS A 38 30.26 24.12 30.10
N LEU A 39 29.52 24.98 29.38
CA LEU A 39 28.52 24.55 28.39
C LEU A 39 29.16 23.84 27.21
N ILE A 40 30.28 24.38 26.71
CA ILE A 40 30.99 23.83 25.56
C ILE A 40 31.59 22.45 25.90
N ALA A 41 32.12 22.29 27.12
CA ALA A 41 32.71 21.03 27.56
C ALA A 41 31.69 19.89 27.75
N ALA A 42 30.42 20.21 28.09
CA ALA A 42 29.39 19.21 28.34
C ALA A 42 28.63 18.76 27.08
N MET A 43 28.73 19.50 25.96
CA MET A 43 27.98 19.22 24.73
C MET A 43 28.13 17.77 24.17
N PRO A 44 29.30 17.13 24.21
CA PRO A 44 29.46 15.78 23.66
C PRO A 44 28.66 14.73 24.46
N HIS A 45 28.69 14.84 25.79
CA HIS A 45 28.00 13.90 26.67
C HIS A 45 26.49 14.13 26.70
N VAL A 46 26.04 15.38 26.67
CA VAL A 46 24.61 15.72 26.65
C VAL A 46 23.96 15.26 25.35
N LEU A 47 24.62 15.41 24.20
CA LEU A 47 24.10 14.89 22.93
C LEU A 47 23.99 13.36 22.93
N LEU A 48 24.99 12.64 23.44
CA LEU A 48 24.91 11.19 23.56
C LEU A 48 23.79 10.73 24.49
N ILE A 49 23.65 11.38 25.65
CA ILE A 49 22.62 11.04 26.64
C ILE A 49 21.21 11.33 26.07
N THR A 50 21.01 12.46 25.39
CA THR A 50 19.72 12.79 24.76
C THR A 50 19.34 11.81 23.65
N VAL A 51 20.29 11.37 22.82
CA VAL A 51 20.05 10.36 21.78
C VAL A 51 19.75 9.00 22.40
N PHE A 52 20.47 8.62 23.45
CA PHE A 52 20.28 7.32 24.11
C PHE A 52 18.95 7.25 24.86
N ILE A 53 18.64 8.27 25.66
CA ILE A 53 17.36 8.40 26.36
C ILE A 53 16.22 8.56 25.36
N GLY A 54 16.40 9.34 24.29
CA GLY A 54 15.40 9.49 23.24
C GLY A 54 15.12 8.18 22.49
N SER A 55 16.16 7.43 22.16
CA SER A 55 16.06 6.12 21.50
C SER A 55 15.41 5.06 22.41
N TRP A 56 15.69 5.10 23.71
CA TRP A 56 15.05 4.24 24.70
C TRP A 56 13.58 4.63 24.94
N LEU A 57 13.27 5.91 25.11
CA LEU A 57 11.89 6.37 25.26
C LEU A 57 11.05 6.07 24.03
N ASN A 58 11.64 6.04 22.82
CA ASN A 58 10.96 5.60 21.61
C ASN A 58 10.59 4.10 21.63
N LYS A 59 11.32 3.29 22.41
CA LYS A 59 11.08 1.84 22.55
C LYS A 59 9.96 1.52 23.55
N GLU A 60 9.81 2.31 24.61
CA GLU A 60 8.78 2.09 25.65
C GLU A 60 7.54 2.97 25.48
N SER A 61 7.71 4.21 25.06
CA SER A 61 6.60 5.10 24.79
C SER A 61 6.30 5.03 23.30
N GLY A 62 5.27 4.26 22.93
CA GLY A 62 4.66 4.29 21.60
C GLY A 62 4.01 5.65 21.34
N TRP A 63 4.81 6.71 21.30
CA TRP A 63 4.38 8.09 21.36
C TRP A 63 4.06 8.60 19.96
N GLY A 64 2.84 8.26 19.55
CA GLY A 64 2.16 8.80 18.39
C GLY A 64 0.65 8.81 18.65
N ASP A 65 0.14 9.96 19.11
CA ASP A 65 -1.27 10.34 19.14
C ASP A 65 -2.28 9.40 19.84
N GLU A 66 -2.27 9.38 21.18
CA GLU A 66 -3.38 8.82 21.98
C GLU A 66 -4.73 9.49 21.66
N LYS A 67 -4.73 10.77 21.23
CA LYS A 67 -5.97 11.50 20.91
C LYS A 67 -6.50 11.28 19.49
N GLN A 68 -5.68 10.84 18.53
CA GLN A 68 -6.14 10.51 17.16
C GLN A 68 -6.45 9.01 16.99
N ALA A 69 -5.83 8.13 17.80
CA ALA A 69 -6.09 6.69 17.74
C ALA A 69 -7.53 6.33 18.10
N GLY A 70 -8.16 7.05 19.05
CA GLY A 70 -9.54 6.81 19.47
C GLY A 70 -10.57 7.02 18.36
N ASN A 71 -10.49 8.15 17.66
CA ASN A 71 -11.45 8.48 16.59
C ASN A 71 -11.22 7.64 15.33
N VAL A 72 -9.97 7.40 14.94
CA VAL A 72 -9.66 6.57 13.76
C VAL A 72 -10.02 5.11 14.02
N GLY A 73 -9.74 4.58 15.22
CA GLY A 73 -10.13 3.23 15.60
C GLY A 73 -11.66 3.04 15.65
N LYS A 74 -12.40 4.05 16.10
CA LYS A 74 -13.87 4.04 16.08
C LYS A 74 -14.42 4.04 14.65
N ILE A 75 -13.94 4.93 13.79
CA ILE A 75 -14.35 5.01 12.38
C ILE A 75 -14.02 3.71 11.62
N TYR A 76 -12.85 3.12 11.88
CA TYR A 76 -12.46 1.86 11.24
C TYR A 76 -13.32 0.68 11.72
N LYS A 77 -13.61 0.58 13.02
CA LYS A 77 -14.52 -0.46 13.55
C LYS A 77 -15.93 -0.32 13.00
N GLU A 78 -16.44 0.90 12.92
CA GLU A 78 -17.77 1.20 12.41
C GLU A 78 -17.89 0.93 10.90
N GLY A 79 -16.88 1.34 10.11
CA GLY A 79 -16.79 1.03 8.69
C GLY A 79 -16.66 -0.47 8.40
N LYS A 80 -15.84 -1.20 9.17
CA LYS A 80 -15.67 -2.65 9.01
C LYS A 80 -16.97 -3.40 9.28
N GLY A 81 -17.73 -3.04 10.31
CA GLY A 81 -19.02 -3.66 10.61
C GLY A 81 -20.07 -3.47 9.51
N LEU A 82 -20.03 -2.37 8.76
CA LEU A 82 -20.93 -2.13 7.62
C LEU A 82 -20.54 -2.97 6.40
N VAL A 83 -19.23 -3.13 6.16
CA VAL A 83 -18.71 -3.98 5.07
C VAL A 83 -19.00 -5.44 5.35
N ASP A 84 -18.78 -5.91 6.59
CA ASP A 84 -19.02 -7.30 6.98
C ASP A 84 -20.51 -7.67 6.81
N LYS A 85 -21.44 -6.79 7.20
CA LYS A 85 -22.88 -6.97 6.97
C LYS A 85 -23.26 -7.01 5.49
N SER A 86 -22.63 -6.15 4.68
CA SER A 86 -22.90 -6.08 3.24
C SER A 86 -22.36 -7.33 2.51
N LEU A 87 -21.21 -7.85 2.94
CA LEU A 87 -20.60 -9.07 2.43
C LEU A 87 -21.46 -10.30 2.77
N GLU A 88 -21.99 -10.36 3.99
CA GLU A 88 -22.86 -11.46 4.43
C GLU A 88 -24.19 -11.46 3.67
N GLN A 89 -24.81 -10.29 3.47
CA GLN A 89 -26.03 -10.18 2.67
C GLN A 89 -25.79 -10.60 1.21
N ALA A 90 -24.70 -10.15 0.59
CA ALA A 90 -24.34 -10.54 -0.77
C ALA A 90 -24.12 -12.06 -0.90
N ALA A 91 -23.55 -12.71 0.13
CA ALA A 91 -23.37 -14.16 0.14
C ALA A 91 -24.71 -14.91 0.21
N ILE A 92 -25.71 -14.40 0.94
CA ILE A 92 -27.07 -14.98 1.00
C ILE A 92 -27.77 -14.82 -0.34
N ASP A 93 -27.68 -13.64 -0.97
CA ASP A 93 -28.33 -13.35 -2.24
C ASP A 93 -27.74 -14.22 -3.38
N LEU A 94 -26.42 -14.44 -3.38
CA LEU A 94 -25.75 -15.35 -4.31
C LEU A 94 -26.16 -16.81 -4.12
N LYS A 95 -26.30 -17.27 -2.87
CA LYS A 95 -26.78 -18.64 -2.59
C LYS A 95 -28.21 -18.84 -3.09
N LYS A 96 -29.10 -17.88 -2.83
CA LYS A 96 -30.49 -17.92 -3.30
C LYS A 96 -30.57 -17.89 -4.82
N ALA A 97 -29.74 -17.09 -5.49
CA ALA A 97 -29.66 -17.07 -6.95
C ALA A 97 -29.15 -18.41 -7.51
N ASN A 98 -28.19 -19.06 -6.85
CA ASN A 98 -27.69 -20.37 -7.24
C ASN A 98 -28.74 -21.48 -7.04
N GLU A 99 -29.52 -21.45 -5.95
CA GLU A 99 -30.65 -22.37 -5.74
C GLU A 99 -31.78 -22.17 -6.77
N LEU A 100 -32.04 -20.94 -7.21
CA LEU A 100 -32.97 -20.66 -8.31
C LEU A 100 -32.42 -21.12 -9.67
N ALA A 101 -31.10 -21.08 -9.86
CA ALA A 101 -30.44 -21.59 -11.06
C ALA A 101 -30.42 -23.13 -11.09
N SER A 102 -30.23 -23.80 -9.95
CA SER A 102 -30.19 -25.26 -9.86
C SER A 102 -31.56 -25.92 -10.12
N GLN A 103 -32.67 -25.23 -9.83
CA GLN A 103 -34.00 -25.71 -10.19
C GLN A 103 -34.27 -25.62 -11.71
N LYS A 104 -33.47 -24.86 -12.46
CA LYS A 104 -33.62 -24.65 -13.91
C LYS A 104 -32.77 -25.60 -14.76
N THR A 105 -31.77 -26.29 -14.20
CA THR A 105 -30.85 -27.19 -14.94
C THR A 105 -31.23 -28.67 -14.89
N VAL A 106 -32.44 -29.03 -14.47
CA VAL A 106 -32.98 -30.43 -14.55
C VAL A 106 -34.06 -30.55 -15.63
N LYS A 107 -34.07 -29.67 -16.63
CA LYS A 107 -35.00 -29.78 -17.77
C LYS A 107 -34.32 -29.57 -19.12
N GLU A 108 -33.22 -30.29 -19.32
CA GLU A 108 -32.64 -30.55 -20.64
C GLU A 108 -31.99 -31.95 -20.63
N GLU A 109 -32.72 -32.92 -20.08
CA GLU A 109 -32.49 -34.35 -20.30
C GLU A 109 -33.63 -34.85 -21.19
N TYR A 110 -33.62 -34.47 -22.47
CA TYR A 110 -34.47 -35.05 -23.51
C TYR A 110 -34.01 -34.62 -24.91
N TYR A 111 -32.93 -35.21 -25.41
CA TYR A 111 -32.79 -35.62 -26.81
C TYR A 111 -31.63 -36.62 -26.89
N ASP A 112 -31.98 -37.87 -26.63
CA ASP A 112 -31.17 -39.06 -26.85
C ASP A 112 -31.25 -39.41 -28.33
N ALA A 113 -30.11 -39.44 -29.03
CA ALA A 113 -29.80 -40.25 -30.21
C ALA A 113 -28.52 -39.73 -30.91
N ASP A 114 -27.59 -40.64 -31.17
CA ASP A 114 -26.53 -40.55 -32.18
C ASP A 114 -25.21 -39.87 -31.77
N TYR A 115 -24.47 -40.44 -30.82
CA TYR A 115 -23.03 -40.19 -30.73
C TYR A 115 -22.24 -41.39 -30.20
N GLU A 116 -22.23 -42.48 -30.97
CA GLU A 116 -21.30 -43.61 -30.78
C GLU A 116 -20.04 -43.51 -31.70
N VAL A 117 -19.76 -42.36 -32.34
CA VAL A 117 -18.83 -42.35 -33.50
C VAL A 117 -17.50 -41.61 -33.28
N ILE A 118 -17.19 -41.03 -32.11
CA ILE A 118 -15.91 -40.30 -31.97
C ILE A 118 -15.12 -40.68 -30.71
N GLU A 119 -14.84 -41.98 -30.53
CA GLU A 119 -13.83 -42.46 -29.58
C GLU A 119 -12.45 -42.73 -30.20
N ALA A 120 -12.20 -42.39 -31.47
CA ALA A 120 -10.96 -42.79 -32.14
C ALA A 120 -10.10 -41.65 -32.72
N LYS A 121 -10.12 -40.43 -32.17
CA LYS A 121 -9.20 -39.38 -32.67
C LYS A 121 -8.81 -38.20 -31.77
N VAL A 122 -8.81 -38.34 -30.45
CA VAL A 122 -8.28 -37.29 -29.55
C VAL A 122 -7.02 -37.76 -28.82
N LEU A 123 -6.02 -38.20 -29.60
CA LEU A 123 -4.62 -38.13 -29.20
C LEU A 123 -4.00 -37.02 -30.02
N GLU A 124 -4.04 -35.80 -29.48
CA GLU A 124 -3.08 -34.71 -29.65
C GLU A 124 -3.69 -33.48 -28.98
N ALA A 125 -3.36 -33.30 -27.71
CA ALA A 125 -3.70 -32.09 -26.97
C ALA A 125 -2.82 -30.93 -27.47
N PRO A 126 -3.38 -29.88 -28.10
CA PRO A 126 -2.64 -28.63 -28.22
C PRO A 126 -2.59 -27.98 -26.83
N ALA A 127 -1.37 -27.79 -26.33
CA ALA A 127 -1.09 -27.08 -25.09
C ALA A 127 -1.77 -25.70 -25.09
N VAL A 128 -2.75 -25.54 -24.20
CA VAL A 128 -3.43 -24.27 -23.96
C VAL A 128 -2.42 -23.28 -23.41
N LYS A 129 -2.00 -22.32 -24.25
CA LYS A 129 -1.17 -21.19 -23.84
C LYS A 129 -1.96 -20.36 -22.82
N LYS A 130 -1.34 -20.14 -21.66
CA LYS A 130 -1.78 -19.25 -20.58
C LYS A 130 -2.18 -17.88 -21.17
N PRO A 131 -3.34 -17.29 -20.79
CA PRO A 131 -3.75 -16.00 -21.32
C PRO A 131 -2.75 -14.94 -20.87
N GLU A 132 -1.95 -14.47 -21.81
CA GLU A 132 -1.10 -13.29 -21.69
C GLU A 132 -2.07 -12.11 -21.69
N SER A 133 -2.40 -11.60 -20.50
CA SER A 133 -3.38 -10.54 -20.32
C SER A 133 -2.88 -9.28 -21.01
N GLU A 134 -3.53 -8.89 -22.09
CA GLU A 134 -3.40 -7.58 -22.72
C GLU A 134 -3.89 -6.52 -21.72
N ILE A 135 -2.97 -5.97 -20.92
CA ILE A 135 -3.30 -4.83 -20.06
C ILE A 135 -3.44 -3.63 -20.98
N ASP A 136 -4.67 -3.15 -21.15
CA ASP A 136 -4.95 -1.91 -21.86
C ASP A 136 -4.28 -0.74 -21.11
N TYR A 137 -3.23 -0.20 -21.72
CA TYR A 137 -2.44 0.88 -21.14
C TYR A 137 -3.10 2.23 -21.31
N ASP A 138 -4.13 2.40 -22.15
CA ASP A 138 -4.72 3.70 -22.49
C ASP A 138 -5.67 4.24 -21.42
N VAL A 139 -6.25 3.34 -20.60
CA VAL A 139 -7.30 3.67 -19.63
C VAL A 139 -6.85 3.37 -18.20
N CYS A 140 -7.03 4.35 -17.30
CA CYS A 140 -6.73 4.18 -15.89
C CYS A 140 -7.76 3.27 -15.22
N GLN A 141 -7.32 2.11 -14.71
CA GLN A 141 -8.19 1.14 -14.01
C GLN A 141 -8.83 1.67 -12.72
N THR A 142 -8.33 2.78 -12.17
CA THR A 142 -8.84 3.38 -10.92
C THR A 142 -9.97 4.39 -11.16
N CYS A 143 -9.99 5.09 -12.30
CA CYS A 143 -10.93 6.20 -12.53
C CYS A 143 -11.48 6.30 -13.96
N GLY A 144 -11.03 5.46 -14.89
CA GLY A 144 -11.45 5.47 -16.30
C GLY A 144 -10.90 6.62 -17.14
N ALA A 145 -10.12 7.54 -16.59
CA ALA A 145 -9.48 8.61 -17.36
C ALA A 145 -8.30 8.07 -18.19
N LYS A 146 -7.91 8.81 -19.24
CA LYS A 146 -6.73 8.48 -20.05
C LYS A 146 -5.47 8.42 -19.21
N THR A 147 -4.57 7.50 -19.52
CA THR A 147 -3.22 7.46 -18.96
C THR A 147 -2.25 8.24 -19.87
N VAL A 148 -1.08 8.57 -19.34
CA VAL A 148 0.02 9.20 -20.07
C VAL A 148 1.35 8.60 -19.63
N LEU A 149 2.29 8.44 -20.57
CA LEU A 149 3.63 7.97 -20.28
C LEU A 149 4.41 9.02 -19.45
N ARG A 150 5.00 8.59 -18.33
CA ARG A 150 5.77 9.45 -17.43
C ARG A 150 7.04 8.75 -16.97
N THR A 151 8.09 9.52 -16.76
CA THR A 151 9.34 9.02 -16.18
C THR A 151 9.37 9.26 -14.67
N ALA A 152 9.68 8.22 -13.91
CA ALA A 152 9.84 8.32 -12.46
C ALA A 152 11.07 9.16 -12.10
N ARG A 153 10.87 10.10 -11.16
CA ARG A 153 11.92 10.98 -10.62
C ARG A 153 12.41 10.59 -9.22
N VAL A 154 11.77 9.59 -8.61
CA VAL A 154 12.08 9.13 -7.25
C VAL A 154 13.33 8.26 -7.31
N GLU A 155 14.34 8.53 -6.47
CA GLU A 155 15.67 7.89 -6.51
C GLU A 155 15.64 6.37 -6.78
N LYS A 156 14.83 5.60 -6.03
CA LYS A 156 14.72 4.13 -6.20
C LYS A 156 14.23 3.66 -7.58
N TYR A 157 13.47 4.50 -8.27
CA TYR A 157 12.85 4.22 -9.56
C TYR A 157 13.24 5.25 -10.65
N ALA A 158 14.27 6.05 -10.40
CA ALA A 158 14.64 7.16 -11.27
C ALA A 158 14.95 6.65 -12.69
N GLY A 159 14.33 7.27 -13.69
CA GLY A 159 14.54 6.92 -15.11
C GLY A 159 13.64 5.81 -15.65
N ARG A 160 12.82 5.14 -14.82
CA ARG A 160 11.84 4.16 -15.33
C ARG A 160 10.59 4.86 -15.86
N GLU A 161 10.08 4.37 -16.99
CA GLU A 161 8.84 4.85 -17.58
C GLU A 161 7.63 4.07 -17.05
N PHE A 162 6.51 4.75 -16.85
CA PHE A 162 5.25 4.17 -16.42
C PHE A 162 4.07 4.96 -16.96
N TYR A 163 2.91 4.32 -17.11
CA TYR A 163 1.67 5.00 -17.46
C TYR A 163 1.02 5.54 -16.19
N GLY A 164 0.94 6.87 -16.06
CA GLY A 164 0.27 7.55 -14.97
C GLY A 164 -1.06 8.15 -15.41
N CYS A 165 -2.06 8.20 -14.52
CA CYS A 165 -3.33 8.85 -14.83
C CYS A 165 -3.14 10.33 -15.22
N SER A 166 -3.83 10.78 -16.27
CA SER A 166 -3.84 12.18 -16.71
C SER A 166 -4.38 13.14 -15.64
N ARG A 167 -5.24 12.66 -14.74
CA ARG A 167 -5.90 13.43 -13.68
C ARG A 167 -5.05 13.55 -12.40
N TYR A 168 -3.76 13.26 -12.44
CA TYR A 168 -2.88 13.49 -11.29
C TYR A 168 -2.84 15.00 -10.94
N PRO A 169 -2.98 15.42 -9.67
CA PRO A 169 -2.86 14.63 -8.43
C PRO A 169 -4.17 14.04 -7.88
N GLU A 170 -5.33 14.26 -8.52
CA GLU A 170 -6.64 13.80 -8.04
C GLU A 170 -6.79 12.27 -8.14
N CYS A 171 -6.16 11.64 -9.15
CA CYS A 171 -6.06 10.19 -9.27
C CYS A 171 -4.60 9.74 -9.28
N LYS A 172 -4.26 8.76 -8.43
CA LYS A 172 -2.92 8.17 -8.28
C LYS A 172 -2.79 6.81 -8.97
N GLY A 173 -3.68 6.48 -9.91
CA GLY A 173 -3.60 5.26 -10.70
C GLY A 173 -2.33 5.22 -11.55
N ILE A 174 -1.63 4.09 -11.49
CA ILE A 174 -0.35 3.83 -12.18
C ILE A 174 -0.41 2.43 -12.78
N THR A 175 0.01 2.31 -14.04
CA THR A 175 0.23 1.04 -14.72
C THR A 175 1.72 0.94 -15.06
N ASN A 176 2.38 -0.11 -14.57
CA ASN A 176 3.81 -0.32 -14.82
C ASN A 176 4.01 -0.98 -16.18
N ILE A 177 5.08 -0.60 -16.87
CA ILE A 177 5.46 -1.21 -18.14
C ILE A 177 6.33 -2.42 -17.79
N GLU A 178 5.79 -3.62 -17.96
CA GLU A 178 6.63 -4.82 -17.95
C GLU A 178 7.38 -4.87 -19.29
N PRO A 179 8.70 -5.10 -19.30
CA PRO A 179 9.44 -5.23 -20.54
C PRO A 179 8.92 -6.46 -21.28
N LYS A 180 8.27 -6.27 -22.43
CA LYS A 180 7.98 -7.37 -23.34
C LYS A 180 9.32 -8.01 -23.73
N LYS A 181 9.49 -9.29 -23.43
CA LYS A 181 10.54 -10.09 -24.08
C LYS A 181 10.10 -10.25 -25.53
N GLU A 182 10.78 -9.53 -26.42
CA GLU A 182 10.72 -9.74 -27.86
C GLU A 182 10.94 -11.23 -28.12
N SER A 183 9.89 -11.95 -28.47
CA SER A 183 10.00 -13.37 -28.81
C SER A 183 10.62 -13.47 -30.19
N ASP A 184 11.87 -13.91 -30.19
CA ASP A 184 12.69 -14.33 -31.33
C ASP A 184 11.87 -15.19 -32.32
N TYR A 185 11.59 -14.63 -33.50
CA TYR A 185 10.96 -15.32 -34.63
C TYR A 185 11.79 -15.12 -35.90
N SER A 186 13.12 -15.29 -35.82
CA SER A 186 14.00 -15.31 -37.00
C SER A 186 14.67 -16.66 -37.31
N ASP A 187 14.41 -17.73 -36.55
CA ASP A 187 15.08 -19.03 -36.73
C ASP A 187 14.31 -20.10 -37.54
N PHE A 188 13.22 -19.73 -38.25
CA PHE A 188 12.44 -20.68 -39.08
C PHE A 188 12.53 -20.41 -40.60
N LEU A 189 13.54 -19.68 -41.08
CA LEU A 189 13.80 -19.51 -42.52
C LEU A 189 15.26 -19.78 -42.92
N MET A 190 15.74 -20.99 -42.60
CA MET A 190 16.84 -21.64 -43.33
C MET A 190 16.55 -23.12 -43.53
#